data_AF-B8E209-F1
#
_entry.id   AF-B8E209-F1
#
_cell.length_a   1.000
_cell.length_b   1.000
_cell.length_c   1.000
_cell.angle_alpha   90.00
_cell.angle_beta   90.00
_cell.angle_gamma   90.00
#
_symmetry.space_group_name_H-M   'P 1'
#
loop_
_entity.id
_entity.type
_entity.pdbx_description
1 polymer ?
#
loop_
_entity_poly.entity_id
_entity_poly.type
_entity_poly.pdbx_seq_one_letter_code
_entity_poly.pdbx_strand_id
1 'polypeptide(L)'
;MKFPLGQEIYKRTPVYLINLKELISWFRLERFNGVLVEEVSNVNTQVLVYDGIIPKAFTERNGEILAEDSNAIEIFVNDYLARNGFLSLFSYDKELIPPLLILYFSTPNIFREESYLFIPERLIEESKKENSISHILIENSEDKVHFLFYDGKFKGYYSEKDGIIKEDISFLSELFNKSDSFISFYQISCGEFHKLNIPSLKFSFIEEEITKWVEKLLEYVNFIMRYYESHGMYIENTNKILDGLNILCSSLVCLDNKFIIKKEIMGSYEEVEGEIVEVIRRINRELSDLWGEKFVHQKYIQGYKKFIEEYKNDKKIIELLDRINPENIEF
;
A
#
# COMPACT_ATOMS: atom_id res chain seq x y z
N MET A 1 -19.99 -25.31 -24.91
CA MET A 1 -19.18 -24.45 -25.81
C MET A 1 -18.31 -23.57 -24.93
N LYS A 2 -16.99 -23.52 -25.15
CA LYS A 2 -16.14 -22.52 -24.51
C LYS A 2 -16.30 -21.23 -25.32
N PHE A 3 -17.03 -20.26 -24.78
CA PHE A 3 -17.16 -18.95 -25.44
C PHE A 3 -15.79 -18.28 -25.51
N PRO A 4 -15.47 -17.56 -26.60
CA PRO A 4 -14.24 -16.78 -26.64
C PRO A 4 -14.26 -15.74 -25.52
N LEU A 5 -13.11 -15.55 -24.91
CA LEU A 5 -12.91 -14.69 -23.74
C LEU A 5 -13.14 -13.21 -24.11
N GLY A 6 -13.75 -12.42 -23.21
CA GLY A 6 -14.02 -11.00 -23.46
C GLY A 6 -15.16 -10.73 -24.45
N GLN A 7 -16.03 -11.71 -24.71
CA GLN A 7 -17.14 -11.58 -25.63
C GLN A 7 -18.49 -11.49 -24.91
N GLU A 8 -19.36 -10.69 -25.48
CA GLU A 8 -20.77 -10.63 -25.13
C GLU A 8 -21.43 -11.95 -25.60
N ILE A 9 -21.86 -12.77 -24.64
CA ILE A 9 -22.54 -14.05 -24.85
C ILE A 9 -24.01 -13.80 -25.18
N TYR A 10 -24.65 -12.93 -24.40
CA TYR A 10 -26.00 -12.42 -24.68
C TYR A 10 -25.92 -10.90 -24.80
N LYS A 11 -26.51 -10.36 -25.86
CA LYS A 11 -26.64 -8.92 -26.09
C LYS A 11 -28.10 -8.55 -26.07
N ARG A 12 -28.54 -7.82 -25.04
CA ARG A 12 -29.92 -7.31 -24.87
C ARG A 12 -30.98 -8.33 -25.30
N THR A 13 -30.85 -9.55 -24.79
CA THR A 13 -31.74 -10.66 -25.13
C THR A 13 -33.01 -10.58 -24.30
N PRO A 14 -34.21 -10.63 -24.88
CA PRO A 14 -35.45 -10.58 -24.12
C PRO A 14 -35.51 -11.64 -23.01
N VAL A 15 -35.85 -11.23 -21.79
CA VAL A 15 -35.83 -12.11 -20.59
C VAL A 15 -36.63 -13.40 -20.75
N TYR A 16 -37.73 -13.38 -21.50
CA TYR A 16 -38.60 -14.54 -21.71
C TYR A 16 -37.97 -15.66 -22.57
N LEU A 17 -36.84 -15.38 -23.24
CA LEU A 17 -36.10 -16.36 -24.04
C LEU A 17 -35.00 -17.08 -23.23
N ILE A 18 -34.70 -16.58 -22.03
CA ILE A 18 -33.65 -17.13 -21.17
C ILE A 18 -34.31 -17.95 -20.07
N ASN A 19 -33.69 -19.05 -19.67
CA ASN A 19 -34.04 -19.79 -18.47
C ASN A 19 -33.00 -19.53 -17.39
N LEU A 20 -33.34 -18.68 -16.43
CA LEU A 20 -32.43 -18.26 -15.37
C LEU A 20 -31.89 -19.44 -14.52
N LYS A 21 -32.69 -20.49 -14.29
CA LYS A 21 -32.24 -21.66 -13.51
C LYS A 21 -31.16 -22.45 -14.24
N GLU A 22 -31.32 -22.62 -15.55
CA GLU A 22 -30.33 -23.28 -16.40
C GLU A 22 -29.06 -22.44 -16.49
N LEU A 23 -29.20 -21.11 -16.62
CA LEU A 23 -28.07 -20.18 -16.68
C LEU A 23 -27.23 -20.21 -15.39
N ILE A 24 -27.87 -20.15 -14.22
CA ILE A 24 -27.16 -20.24 -12.93
C ILE A 24 -26.49 -21.62 -12.76
N SER A 25 -27.16 -22.69 -13.20
CA SER A 25 -26.57 -24.04 -13.14
C SER A 25 -25.33 -24.15 -14.03
N TRP A 26 -25.39 -23.54 -15.21
CA TRP A 26 -24.25 -23.44 -16.12
C TRP A 26 -23.09 -22.64 -15.52
N PHE A 27 -23.37 -21.51 -14.87
CA PHE A 27 -22.34 -20.72 -14.18
C PHE A 27 -21.53 -21.57 -13.18
N ARG A 28 -22.23 -22.34 -12.35
CA ARG A 28 -21.61 -23.21 -11.33
C ARG A 28 -20.79 -24.34 -11.96
N LEU A 29 -21.32 -24.96 -13.01
CA LEU A 29 -20.70 -26.11 -13.65
C LEU A 29 -19.41 -25.73 -14.39
N GLU A 30 -19.41 -24.59 -15.09
CA GLU A 30 -18.26 -24.12 -15.87
C GLU A 30 -17.31 -23.23 -15.07
N ARG A 31 -17.60 -22.96 -13.79
CA ARG A 31 -16.85 -21.98 -12.98
C ARG A 31 -16.74 -20.65 -13.70
N PHE A 32 -17.90 -20.17 -14.15
CA PHE A 32 -18.00 -19.00 -15.02
C PHE A 32 -17.56 -17.72 -14.30
N ASN A 33 -16.90 -16.84 -15.05
CA ASN A 33 -16.49 -15.50 -14.63
C ASN A 33 -17.08 -14.49 -15.61
N GLY A 34 -17.94 -13.60 -15.12
CA GLY A 34 -18.68 -12.67 -15.97
C GLY A 34 -19.63 -11.74 -15.21
N VAL A 35 -20.30 -10.85 -15.94
CA VAL A 35 -21.42 -10.04 -15.43
C VAL A 35 -22.67 -10.33 -16.23
N LEU A 36 -23.77 -10.51 -15.51
CA LEU A 36 -25.12 -10.56 -16.04
C LEU A 36 -25.80 -9.21 -15.77
N VAL A 37 -26.29 -8.55 -16.81
CA VAL A 37 -26.98 -7.25 -16.73
C VAL A 37 -28.43 -7.43 -17.14
N GLU A 38 -29.35 -6.94 -16.33
CA GLU A 38 -30.77 -6.77 -16.69
C GLU A 38 -31.09 -5.29 -16.88
N GLU A 39 -31.70 -4.95 -18.00
CA GLU A 39 -32.13 -3.60 -18.36
C GLU A 39 -33.67 -3.55 -18.39
N VAL A 40 -34.26 -2.73 -17.52
CA VAL A 40 -35.70 -2.45 -17.46
C VAL A 40 -35.93 -0.95 -17.51
N SER A 41 -36.40 -0.44 -18.64
CA SER A 41 -36.57 0.99 -18.88
C SER A 41 -35.26 1.78 -18.71
N ASN A 42 -35.09 2.52 -17.62
CA ASN A 42 -33.89 3.29 -17.28
C ASN A 42 -33.19 2.77 -16.01
N VAL A 43 -33.58 1.57 -15.56
CA VAL A 43 -32.99 0.89 -14.40
C VAL A 43 -32.18 -0.28 -14.92
N ASN A 44 -30.97 -0.41 -14.42
CA ASN A 44 -30.07 -1.52 -14.73
C ASN A 44 -29.75 -2.27 -13.45
N THR A 45 -29.92 -3.58 -13.46
CA THR A 45 -29.44 -4.45 -12.38
C THR A 45 -28.28 -5.29 -12.88
N GLN A 46 -27.13 -5.21 -12.21
CA GLN A 46 -25.93 -5.96 -12.58
C GLN A 46 -25.64 -7.01 -11.51
N VAL A 47 -25.39 -8.24 -11.96
CA VAL A 47 -25.09 -9.41 -11.13
C VAL A 47 -23.72 -9.94 -11.52
N LEU A 48 -22.78 -9.90 -10.58
CA LEU A 48 -21.44 -10.43 -10.76
C LEU A 48 -21.43 -11.94 -10.54
N VAL A 49 -20.69 -12.66 -11.37
CA VAL A 49 -20.44 -14.09 -11.24
C VAL A 49 -18.94 -14.37 -11.24
N TYR A 50 -18.45 -15.03 -10.19
CA TYR A 50 -17.05 -15.38 -10.02
C TYR A 50 -16.90 -16.82 -9.53
N ASP A 51 -16.10 -17.62 -10.24
CA ASP A 51 -15.94 -19.07 -10.04
C ASP A 51 -17.29 -19.82 -9.97
N GLY A 52 -18.29 -19.30 -10.71
CA GLY A 52 -19.67 -19.81 -10.69
C GLY A 52 -20.51 -19.46 -9.45
N ILE A 53 -19.98 -18.64 -8.54
CA ILE A 53 -20.67 -18.09 -7.37
C ILE A 53 -21.15 -16.67 -7.70
N ILE A 54 -22.24 -16.22 -7.05
CA ILE A 54 -22.76 -14.85 -7.16
C ILE A 54 -22.30 -14.08 -5.91
N PRO A 55 -21.18 -13.35 -5.97
CA PRO A 55 -20.68 -12.61 -4.80
C PRO A 55 -21.37 -11.27 -4.55
N LYS A 56 -21.91 -10.60 -5.58
CA LYS A 56 -22.40 -9.20 -5.47
C LYS A 56 -23.43 -8.86 -6.55
N ALA A 57 -24.34 -7.94 -6.24
CA ALA A 57 -25.27 -7.34 -7.21
C ALA A 57 -25.62 -5.89 -6.85
N PHE A 58 -26.03 -5.09 -7.83
CA PHE A 58 -26.54 -3.73 -7.58
C PHE A 58 -27.55 -3.32 -8.64
N THR A 59 -28.47 -2.45 -8.26
CA THR A 59 -29.45 -1.82 -9.15
C THR A 59 -29.17 -0.34 -9.21
N GLU A 60 -29.01 0.21 -10.41
CA GLU A 60 -28.75 1.64 -10.62
C GLU A 60 -29.77 2.29 -11.55
N ARG A 61 -29.86 3.62 -11.45
CA ARG A 61 -30.60 4.46 -12.38
C ARG A 61 -29.80 5.74 -12.62
N ASN A 62 -29.41 5.98 -13.87
CA ASN A 62 -28.67 7.18 -14.27
C ASN A 62 -27.39 7.44 -13.42
N GLY A 63 -26.70 6.39 -12.99
CA GLY A 63 -25.50 6.48 -12.16
C GLY A 63 -25.74 6.62 -10.65
N GLU A 64 -27.00 6.59 -10.18
CA GLU A 64 -27.34 6.48 -8.76
C GLU A 64 -27.67 5.03 -8.37
N ILE A 65 -27.09 4.54 -7.27
CA ILE A 65 -27.39 3.22 -6.70
C ILE A 65 -28.73 3.25 -5.97
N LEU A 66 -29.65 2.36 -6.36
CA LEU A 66 -30.96 2.20 -5.73
C LEU A 66 -31.00 1.04 -4.73
N ALA A 67 -30.23 -0.02 -4.99
CA ALA A 67 -30.19 -1.21 -4.15
C ALA A 67 -28.87 -1.97 -4.36
N GLU A 68 -28.47 -2.70 -3.32
CA GLU A 68 -27.26 -3.52 -3.31
C GLU A 68 -27.56 -4.93 -2.80
N ASP A 69 -26.72 -5.88 -3.21
CA ASP A 69 -26.68 -7.27 -2.78
C ASP A 69 -28.06 -7.95 -2.79
N SER A 70 -28.57 -8.38 -1.64
CA SER A 70 -29.84 -9.12 -1.56
C SER A 70 -31.02 -8.33 -2.13
N ASN A 71 -31.03 -7.01 -1.95
CA ASN A 71 -32.12 -6.16 -2.42
C ASN A 71 -32.06 -6.00 -3.94
N ALA A 72 -30.85 -5.87 -4.51
CA ALA A 72 -30.67 -5.84 -5.96
C ALA A 72 -31.04 -7.18 -6.61
N ILE A 73 -30.68 -8.30 -5.97
CA ILE A 73 -31.09 -9.64 -6.43
C ILE A 73 -32.61 -9.81 -6.37
N GLU A 74 -33.27 -9.29 -5.33
CA GLU A 74 -34.73 -9.35 -5.24
C GLU A 74 -35.40 -8.54 -6.36
N ILE A 75 -34.89 -7.34 -6.66
CA ILE A 75 -35.35 -6.52 -7.80
C ILE A 75 -35.17 -7.28 -9.11
N PHE A 76 -33.97 -7.80 -9.37
CA PHE A 76 -33.66 -8.59 -10.56
C PHE A 76 -34.63 -9.78 -10.75
N VAL A 77 -34.86 -10.55 -9.68
CA VAL A 77 -35.74 -11.72 -9.75
C VAL A 77 -37.18 -11.29 -10.04
N ASN A 78 -37.66 -10.21 -9.42
CA ASN A 78 -39.02 -9.71 -9.62
C ASN A 78 -39.22 -9.18 -11.05
N ASP A 79 -38.25 -8.43 -11.57
CA ASP A 79 -38.27 -7.88 -12.93
C ASP A 79 -38.22 -8.98 -13.99
N TYR A 80 -37.33 -9.96 -13.78
CA TYR A 80 -37.25 -11.15 -14.62
C TYR A 80 -38.58 -11.94 -14.65
N LEU A 81 -39.21 -12.15 -13.48
CA LEU A 81 -40.49 -12.86 -13.38
C LEU A 81 -41.64 -12.08 -14.03
N ALA A 82 -41.59 -10.75 -13.98
CA ALA A 82 -42.54 -9.87 -14.69
C ALA A 82 -42.36 -9.91 -16.21
N ARG A 83 -41.29 -10.55 -16.70
CA ARG A 83 -40.92 -10.68 -18.13
C ARG A 83 -40.72 -9.33 -18.83
N ASN A 84 -40.35 -8.31 -18.06
CA ASN A 84 -40.16 -6.96 -18.56
C ASN A 84 -38.67 -6.66 -18.56
N GLY A 85 -38.00 -6.77 -19.71
CA GLY A 85 -36.60 -6.36 -19.81
C GLY A 85 -35.76 -7.15 -20.80
N PHE A 86 -34.47 -6.84 -20.76
CA PHE A 86 -33.44 -7.47 -21.58
C PHE A 86 -32.26 -7.89 -20.71
N LEU A 87 -31.69 -9.06 -21.00
CA LEU A 87 -30.48 -9.57 -20.36
C LEU A 87 -29.29 -9.50 -21.30
N SER A 88 -28.16 -9.05 -20.77
CA SER A 88 -26.86 -9.15 -21.41
C SER A 88 -25.91 -9.94 -20.52
N LEU A 89 -25.03 -10.75 -21.11
CA LEU A 89 -24.07 -11.57 -20.38
C LEU A 89 -22.70 -11.40 -21.03
N PHE A 90 -21.71 -11.08 -20.22
CA PHE A 90 -20.35 -10.80 -20.67
C PHE A 90 -19.39 -11.80 -20.05
N SER A 91 -18.54 -12.44 -20.87
CA SER A 91 -17.44 -13.27 -20.37
C SER A 91 -16.21 -12.41 -20.09
N TYR A 92 -15.52 -12.65 -18.97
CA TYR A 92 -14.25 -11.98 -18.67
C TYR A 92 -13.05 -12.86 -19.00
N ASP A 93 -11.95 -12.23 -19.40
CA ASP A 93 -10.67 -12.90 -19.56
C ASP A 93 -10.09 -13.27 -18.19
N LYS A 94 -9.42 -14.43 -18.09
CA LYS A 94 -8.94 -14.98 -16.79
C LYS A 94 -7.76 -14.21 -16.20
N GLU A 95 -7.20 -13.22 -16.91
CA GLU A 95 -6.05 -12.43 -16.45
C GLU A 95 -6.20 -10.92 -16.73
N LEU A 96 -7.08 -10.23 -15.97
CA LEU A 96 -7.04 -8.76 -15.74
C LEU A 96 -7.75 -8.48 -14.40
N ILE A 97 -6.97 -8.49 -13.31
CA ILE A 97 -7.32 -8.86 -11.91
C ILE A 97 -8.83 -8.82 -11.62
N PRO A 98 -9.48 -9.97 -11.47
CA PRO A 98 -10.85 -10.18 -11.90
C PRO A 98 -11.86 -9.34 -11.10
N PRO A 99 -12.70 -8.57 -11.78
CA PRO A 99 -12.39 -7.71 -12.94
C PRO A 99 -12.24 -6.22 -12.52
N LEU A 100 -11.00 -5.75 -12.37
CA LEU A 100 -10.61 -4.45 -11.82
C LEU A 100 -11.29 -4.06 -10.49
N LEU A 101 -11.72 -5.10 -9.76
CA LEU A 101 -12.55 -5.09 -8.57
C LEU A 101 -13.94 -4.49 -8.86
N ILE A 102 -14.65 -5.14 -9.79
CA ILE A 102 -16.10 -5.02 -10.06
C ILE A 102 -16.84 -4.74 -8.76
N LEU A 103 -17.20 -3.49 -8.49
CA LEU A 103 -16.99 -2.30 -9.33
C LEU A 103 -16.91 -1.15 -8.35
N TYR A 104 -15.71 -0.89 -7.80
CA TYR A 104 -15.52 0.10 -6.73
C TYR A 104 -16.38 -0.07 -5.46
N PHE A 105 -17.07 -1.22 -5.28
CA PHE A 105 -18.09 -1.51 -4.25
C PHE A 105 -19.39 -0.68 -4.32
N SER A 106 -19.76 -0.21 -5.51
CA SER A 106 -21.01 0.53 -5.86
C SER A 106 -21.12 2.03 -5.55
N THR A 107 -20.23 2.70 -4.80
CA THR A 107 -19.61 4.03 -5.12
C THR A 107 -18.88 4.62 -3.89
N PRO A 108 -17.65 5.16 -4.00
CA PRO A 108 -17.06 5.94 -2.92
C PRO A 108 -17.54 7.39 -2.98
N ASN A 109 -17.35 8.14 -1.88
CA ASN A 109 -17.15 9.58 -1.98
C ASN A 109 -15.89 9.83 -2.84
N ILE A 110 -16.09 10.03 -4.15
CA ILE A 110 -15.03 10.37 -5.10
C ILE A 110 -14.53 11.77 -4.76
N PHE A 111 -13.37 11.87 -4.10
CA PHE A 111 -12.74 13.17 -3.88
C PHE A 111 -11.89 13.58 -5.11
N ARG A 112 -12.50 14.44 -5.93
CA ARG A 112 -11.94 15.43 -6.87
C ARG A 112 -11.34 15.00 -8.24
N GLU A 113 -11.71 15.84 -9.21
CA GLU A 113 -11.19 16.19 -10.54
C GLU A 113 -11.12 15.17 -11.70
N GLU A 114 -11.09 13.84 -11.48
CA GLU A 114 -10.95 12.88 -12.61
C GLU A 114 -11.96 11.71 -12.60
N SER A 115 -13.23 11.98 -12.27
CA SER A 115 -14.31 10.97 -12.21
C SER A 115 -14.51 10.15 -13.50
N TYR A 116 -14.05 10.65 -14.65
CA TYR A 116 -14.20 10.00 -15.96
C TYR A 116 -13.26 8.80 -16.19
N LEU A 117 -12.18 8.70 -15.40
CA LEU A 117 -11.22 7.59 -15.47
C LEU A 117 -11.76 6.34 -14.78
N PHE A 118 -12.74 6.48 -13.89
CA PHE A 118 -13.29 5.39 -13.08
C PHE A 118 -14.43 4.61 -13.75
N ILE A 119 -14.44 4.58 -15.10
CA ILE A 119 -15.30 3.71 -15.89
C ILE A 119 -14.53 2.39 -16.10
N PRO A 120 -15.08 1.22 -15.74
CA PRO A 120 -14.37 -0.06 -15.80
C PRO A 120 -13.76 -0.37 -17.17
N GLU A 121 -14.51 -0.08 -18.23
CA GLU A 121 -14.07 -0.24 -19.62
C GLU A 121 -12.87 0.65 -19.93
N ARG A 122 -12.89 1.92 -19.49
CA ARG A 122 -11.76 2.84 -19.65
C ARG A 122 -10.56 2.43 -18.80
N LEU A 123 -10.74 1.98 -17.57
CA LEU A 123 -9.65 1.46 -16.74
C LEU A 123 -8.99 0.22 -17.35
N ILE A 124 -9.77 -0.67 -17.94
CA ILE A 124 -9.25 -1.81 -18.69
C ILE A 124 -8.44 -1.33 -19.90
N GLU A 125 -8.96 -0.35 -20.64
CA GLU A 125 -8.25 0.25 -21.79
C GLU A 125 -6.96 0.97 -21.38
N GLU A 126 -7.02 1.79 -20.33
CA GLU A 126 -5.91 2.54 -19.76
C GLU A 126 -4.84 1.58 -19.23
N SER A 127 -5.20 0.57 -18.44
CA SER A 127 -4.24 -0.42 -17.91
C SER A 127 -3.50 -1.20 -19.00
N LYS A 128 -4.11 -1.35 -20.19
CA LYS A 128 -3.52 -2.03 -21.35
C LYS A 128 -2.62 -1.15 -22.20
N LYS A 129 -2.47 0.14 -21.89
CA LYS A 129 -1.55 1.02 -22.61
C LYS A 129 -0.13 0.49 -22.51
N GLU A 130 0.53 0.34 -23.66
CA GLU A 130 1.90 -0.16 -23.74
C GLU A 130 2.88 0.73 -22.97
N ASN A 131 3.86 0.10 -22.32
CA ASN A 131 4.85 0.76 -21.48
C ASN A 131 4.21 1.58 -20.36
N SER A 132 3.17 1.04 -19.73
CA SER A 132 2.56 1.65 -18.55
C SER A 132 2.56 0.70 -17.36
N ILE A 133 2.84 1.28 -16.20
CA ILE A 133 2.66 0.65 -14.90
C ILE A 133 1.36 1.22 -14.34
N SER A 134 0.41 0.34 -14.05
CA SER A 134 -0.88 0.73 -13.47
C SER A 134 -1.03 0.11 -12.09
N HIS A 135 -1.69 0.84 -11.21
CA HIS A 135 -1.79 0.52 -9.79
C HIS A 135 -3.20 0.82 -9.29
N ILE A 136 -3.82 -0.16 -8.62
CA ILE A 136 -5.07 0.03 -7.88
C ILE A 136 -4.74 -0.08 -6.39
N LEU A 137 -5.13 0.93 -5.62
CA LEU A 137 -5.02 0.95 -4.16
C LEU A 137 -6.41 0.78 -3.55
N ILE A 138 -6.54 -0.07 -2.53
CA ILE A 138 -7.70 -0.16 -1.64
C ILE A 138 -7.26 0.16 -0.21
N GLU A 139 -7.90 1.12 0.45
CA GLU A 139 -7.60 1.54 1.81
C GLU A 139 -8.84 1.43 2.70
N ASN A 140 -8.73 0.81 3.86
CA ASN A 140 -9.74 0.89 4.91
C ASN A 140 -9.07 1.23 6.25
N SER A 141 -9.87 1.39 7.31
CA SER A 141 -9.36 1.73 8.65
C SER A 141 -8.39 0.69 9.22
N GLU A 142 -8.37 -0.52 8.67
CA GLU A 142 -7.49 -1.58 9.13
C GLU A 142 -6.23 -1.69 8.28
N ASP A 143 -6.29 -1.54 6.95
CA ASP A 143 -5.21 -1.92 6.05
C ASP A 143 -5.29 -1.23 4.67
N LYS A 144 -4.16 -1.23 3.96
CA LYS A 144 -4.06 -0.81 2.55
C LYS A 144 -3.57 -1.96 1.68
N VAL A 145 -4.23 -2.17 0.55
CA VAL A 145 -3.93 -3.26 -0.39
C VAL A 145 -3.67 -2.70 -1.78
N HIS A 146 -2.52 -3.07 -2.33
CA HIS A 146 -1.99 -2.57 -3.58
C HIS A 146 -2.00 -3.66 -4.64
N PHE A 147 -2.57 -3.38 -5.80
CA PHE A 147 -2.62 -4.28 -6.95
C PHE A 147 -1.82 -3.71 -8.11
N LEU A 148 -0.86 -4.48 -8.63
CA LEU A 148 0.10 -4.02 -9.63
C LEU A 148 -0.14 -4.63 -11.00
N PHE A 149 -0.06 -3.79 -12.03
CA PHE A 149 -0.23 -4.17 -13.42
C PHE A 149 0.91 -3.60 -14.27
N TYR A 150 1.29 -4.36 -15.28
CA TYR A 150 2.27 -3.96 -16.29
C TYR A 150 1.77 -4.40 -17.65
N ASP A 151 1.58 -3.44 -18.57
CA ASP A 151 1.00 -3.66 -19.91
C ASP A 151 -0.32 -4.47 -19.85
N GLY A 152 -1.19 -4.11 -18.91
CA GLY A 152 -2.47 -4.76 -18.68
C GLY A 152 -2.38 -6.12 -17.99
N LYS A 153 -1.18 -6.64 -17.76
CA LYS A 153 -0.98 -7.93 -17.09
C LYS A 153 -0.82 -7.73 -15.59
N PHE A 154 -1.57 -8.51 -14.83
CA PHE A 154 -1.40 -8.57 -13.38
C PHE A 154 0.01 -9.06 -13.01
N LYS A 155 0.63 -8.40 -12.02
CA LYS A 155 1.95 -8.76 -11.49
C LYS A 155 1.94 -9.23 -10.04
N GLY A 156 0.79 -9.18 -9.38
CA GLY A 156 0.64 -9.51 -7.96
C GLY A 156 0.10 -8.33 -7.16
N TYR A 157 -0.29 -8.61 -5.93
CA TYR A 157 -0.76 -7.63 -4.96
C TYR A 157 0.01 -7.76 -3.65
N TYR A 158 0.00 -6.74 -2.80
CA TYR A 158 0.52 -6.80 -1.45
C TYR A 158 -0.35 -5.95 -0.51
N SER A 159 -0.38 -6.30 0.77
CA SER A 159 -0.95 -5.45 1.81
C SER A 159 0.18 -4.65 2.48
N GLU A 160 -0.12 -3.44 2.96
CA GLU A 160 0.86 -2.66 3.70
C GLU A 160 1.25 -3.32 5.04
N LYS A 161 0.39 -4.17 5.61
CA LYS A 161 0.67 -4.92 6.83
C LYS A 161 1.66 -6.07 6.65
N ASP A 162 1.55 -6.79 5.55
CA ASP A 162 2.33 -8.02 5.33
C ASP A 162 3.51 -7.82 4.39
N GLY A 163 3.40 -6.85 3.48
CA GLY A 163 4.43 -6.42 2.56
C GLY A 163 5.03 -7.48 1.65
N ILE A 164 4.30 -8.57 1.44
CA ILE A 164 4.71 -9.67 0.61
C ILE A 164 3.84 -9.66 -0.65
N ILE A 165 4.49 -9.63 -1.81
CA ILE A 165 3.81 -9.77 -3.08
C ILE A 165 3.25 -11.20 -3.17
N LYS A 166 1.94 -11.27 -3.36
CA LYS A 166 1.16 -12.48 -3.54
C LYS A 166 0.51 -12.48 -4.92
N GLU A 167 0.38 -13.67 -5.48
CA GLU A 167 -0.24 -13.87 -6.80
C GLU A 167 -1.62 -14.55 -6.69
N ASP A 168 -1.95 -15.13 -5.53
CA ASP A 168 -3.23 -15.81 -5.29
C ASP A 168 -4.36 -14.82 -4.91
N ILE A 169 -5.41 -14.82 -5.71
CA ILE A 169 -6.59 -13.96 -5.61
C ILE A 169 -7.72 -14.54 -4.76
N SER A 170 -7.50 -15.65 -4.04
CA SER A 170 -8.49 -16.27 -3.15
C SER A 170 -9.04 -15.32 -2.07
N PHE A 171 -8.21 -14.39 -1.58
CA PHE A 171 -8.56 -13.40 -0.55
C PHE A 171 -9.55 -12.30 -1.02
N LEU A 172 -9.80 -12.17 -2.33
CA LEU A 172 -10.67 -11.12 -2.86
C LEU A 172 -12.08 -11.16 -2.26
N SER A 173 -12.58 -12.36 -1.95
CA SER A 173 -13.90 -12.56 -1.34
C SER A 173 -14.04 -11.95 0.06
N GLU A 174 -12.98 -11.98 0.88
CA GLU A 174 -12.96 -11.34 2.19
C GLU A 174 -12.89 -9.81 2.07
N LEU A 175 -12.11 -9.33 1.10
CA LEU A 175 -12.01 -7.91 0.80
C LEU A 175 -13.38 -7.34 0.41
N PHE A 176 -14.17 -8.08 -0.39
CA PHE A 176 -15.51 -7.67 -0.87
C PHE A 176 -16.59 -7.51 0.21
N ASN A 177 -16.37 -8.02 1.42
CA ASN A 177 -17.35 -7.96 2.51
C ASN A 177 -17.13 -6.81 3.50
N LYS A 178 -16.14 -5.93 3.30
CA LYS A 178 -15.86 -4.78 4.18
C LYS A 178 -16.63 -3.53 3.74
N SER A 179 -17.35 -2.89 4.67
CA SER A 179 -18.29 -1.79 4.38
C SER A 179 -17.66 -0.39 4.22
N ASP A 180 -16.37 -0.21 4.56
CA ASP A 180 -15.72 1.12 4.65
C ASP A 180 -14.33 1.13 3.98
N SER A 181 -14.28 1.03 2.66
CA SER A 181 -13.01 1.05 1.90
C SER A 181 -12.99 2.16 0.84
N PHE A 182 -11.85 2.84 0.72
CA PHE A 182 -11.50 3.80 -0.32
C PHE A 182 -10.69 3.12 -1.41
N ILE A 183 -10.84 3.58 -2.65
CA ILE A 183 -10.13 2.99 -3.78
C ILE A 183 -9.54 4.12 -4.64
N SER A 184 -8.32 3.92 -5.13
CA SER A 184 -7.62 4.85 -6.01
C SER A 184 -6.98 4.12 -7.19
N PHE A 185 -6.85 4.80 -8.32
CA PHE A 185 -6.13 4.32 -9.49
C PHE A 185 -5.00 5.27 -9.84
N TYR A 186 -3.83 4.70 -10.11
CA TYR A 186 -2.65 5.43 -10.56
C TYR A 186 -2.09 4.75 -11.80
N GLN A 187 -1.72 5.55 -12.78
CA GLN A 187 -1.01 5.07 -13.95
C GLN A 187 0.18 5.98 -14.24
N ILE A 188 1.30 5.36 -14.58
CA ILE A 188 2.50 6.05 -14.98
C ILE A 188 3.14 5.35 -16.17
N SER A 189 3.68 6.11 -17.12
CA SER A 189 4.48 5.49 -18.19
C SER A 189 5.78 4.92 -17.60
N CYS A 190 6.28 3.83 -18.16
CA CYS A 190 7.60 3.30 -17.79
C CYS A 190 8.66 4.41 -17.92
N GLY A 191 8.61 5.23 -18.97
CA GLY A 191 9.55 6.34 -19.16
C GLY A 191 9.54 7.39 -18.04
N GLU A 192 8.37 7.66 -17.44
CA GLU A 192 8.25 8.52 -16.26
C GLU A 192 8.63 7.80 -14.98
N PHE A 193 8.25 6.53 -14.84
CA PHE A 193 8.65 5.69 -13.71
C PHE A 193 10.17 5.60 -13.55
N HIS A 194 10.92 5.45 -14.64
CA HIS A 194 12.39 5.46 -14.61
C HIS A 194 12.99 6.83 -14.28
N LYS A 195 12.22 7.92 -14.46
CA LYS A 195 12.63 9.29 -14.11
C LYS A 195 12.18 9.69 -12.71
N LEU A 196 11.21 8.97 -12.14
CA LEU A 196 10.90 9.11 -10.74
C LEU A 196 12.14 8.70 -9.97
N ASN A 197 12.72 9.67 -9.26
CA ASN A 197 13.75 9.40 -8.29
C ASN A 197 13.08 8.78 -7.05
N ILE A 198 12.52 7.58 -7.22
CA ILE A 198 11.91 6.81 -6.13
C ILE A 198 13.08 6.11 -5.44
N PRO A 199 13.42 6.48 -4.19
CA PRO A 199 14.27 5.63 -3.37
C PRO A 199 13.55 4.29 -3.30
N SER A 200 14.15 3.28 -3.93
CA SER A 200 13.64 1.95 -4.22
C SER A 200 12.40 1.49 -3.46
N LEU A 201 11.38 1.04 -4.21
CA LEU A 201 10.33 0.12 -3.76
C LEU A 201 10.89 -1.01 -2.87
N LYS A 202 10.84 -0.80 -1.55
CA LYS A 202 10.80 -1.82 -0.50
C LYS A 202 9.70 -1.39 0.48
N PHE A 203 8.49 -1.21 -0.04
CA PHE A 203 7.34 -0.82 0.76
C PHE A 203 6.94 -1.95 1.70
N SER A 204 6.32 -1.58 2.82
CA SER A 204 5.51 -2.39 3.76
C SER A 204 6.16 -3.19 4.90
N PHE A 205 7.47 -3.08 5.14
CA PHE A 205 8.03 -3.40 6.46
C PHE A 205 8.43 -2.14 7.27
N ILE A 206 8.43 -0.97 6.63
CA ILE A 206 9.31 0.14 7.02
C ILE A 206 8.66 1.19 7.92
N GLU A 207 7.35 1.46 7.85
CA GLU A 207 6.78 2.57 8.64
C GLU A 207 6.63 2.22 10.13
N GLU A 208 6.19 1.00 10.48
CA GLU A 208 6.29 0.49 11.86
C GLU A 208 7.73 0.13 12.28
N GLU A 209 8.66 -0.05 11.33
CA GLU A 209 10.08 -0.30 11.63
C GLU A 209 10.92 0.98 11.72
N ILE A 210 10.60 2.13 11.11
CA ILE A 210 11.46 3.33 11.19
C ILE A 210 11.55 3.80 12.63
N THR A 211 10.44 3.86 13.35
CA THR A 211 10.48 4.24 14.77
C THR A 211 11.30 3.23 15.58
N LYS A 212 11.09 1.92 15.40
CA LYS A 212 11.88 0.86 16.08
C LYS A 212 13.36 0.85 15.67
N TRP A 213 13.65 1.19 14.44
CA TRP A 213 15.00 1.32 13.89
C TRP A 213 15.69 2.55 14.47
N VAL A 214 14.98 3.67 14.58
CA VAL A 214 15.47 4.86 15.28
C VAL A 214 15.66 4.57 16.75
N GLU A 215 14.76 3.85 17.42
CA GLU A 215 14.98 3.41 18.80
C GLU A 215 16.30 2.65 18.92
N LYS A 216 16.59 1.74 17.98
CA LYS A 216 17.84 0.99 17.95
C LYS A 216 19.07 1.85 17.66
N LEU A 217 18.97 2.81 16.74
CA LEU A 217 20.02 3.79 16.47
C LEU A 217 20.28 4.68 17.69
N LEU A 218 19.21 5.09 18.38
CA LEU A 218 19.28 5.90 19.59
C LEU A 218 19.82 5.12 20.78
N GLU A 219 19.66 3.80 20.86
CA GLU A 219 20.38 2.98 21.86
C GLU A 219 21.90 3.19 21.75
N TYR A 220 22.44 3.23 20.53
CA TYR A 220 23.85 3.52 20.29
C TYR A 220 24.22 4.97 20.64
N VAL A 221 23.47 5.96 20.13
CA VAL A 221 23.75 7.38 20.42
C VAL A 221 23.72 7.64 21.93
N ASN A 222 22.72 7.10 22.63
CA ASN A 222 22.58 7.23 24.07
C ASN A 222 23.67 6.47 24.83
N PHE A 223 24.14 5.33 24.33
CA PHE A 223 25.29 4.64 24.88
C PHE A 223 26.55 5.49 24.78
N ILE A 224 26.81 6.08 23.61
CA ILE A 224 27.98 6.94 23.39
C ILE A 224 27.92 8.18 24.28
N MET A 225 26.76 8.81 24.40
CA MET A 225 26.54 9.92 25.34
C MET A 225 26.90 9.52 26.78
N ARG A 226 26.38 8.40 27.29
CA ARG A 226 26.73 7.90 28.63
C ARG A 226 28.20 7.53 28.75
N TYR A 227 28.80 7.01 27.68
CA TYR A 227 30.23 6.70 27.65
C TYR A 227 31.05 7.97 27.82
N TYR A 228 30.70 9.07 27.14
CA TYR A 228 31.32 10.38 27.34
C TYR A 228 31.12 10.91 28.77
N GLU A 229 29.90 10.85 29.30
CA GLU A 229 29.60 11.27 30.67
C GLU A 229 30.43 10.51 31.70
N SER A 230 30.62 9.19 31.53
CA SER A 230 31.45 8.38 32.42
C SER A 230 32.94 8.77 32.41
N HIS A 231 33.36 9.52 31.38
CA HIS A 231 34.69 10.11 31.26
C HIS A 231 34.72 11.61 31.59
N GLY A 232 33.65 12.15 32.17
CA GLY A 232 33.54 13.55 32.56
C GLY A 232 33.31 14.52 31.40
N MET A 233 32.94 14.02 30.23
CA MET A 233 32.68 14.82 29.04
C MET A 233 31.19 15.13 28.94
N TYR A 234 30.83 16.42 28.98
CA TYR A 234 29.44 16.88 29.03
C TYR A 234 29.18 17.95 27.98
N ILE A 235 27.95 17.97 27.46
CA ILE A 235 27.43 19.02 26.59
C ILE A 235 26.38 19.80 27.39
N GLU A 236 26.55 21.12 27.52
CA GLU A 236 25.68 21.96 28.37
C GLU A 236 24.22 22.02 27.89
N ASN A 237 24.00 22.04 26.56
CA ASN A 237 22.66 22.04 25.99
C ASN A 237 22.55 21.03 24.85
N THR A 238 22.23 19.79 25.21
CA THR A 238 22.06 18.67 24.28
C THR A 238 20.88 18.84 23.32
N ASN A 239 19.86 19.65 23.64
CA ASN A 239 18.75 19.90 22.71
C ASN A 239 19.20 20.69 21.47
N LYS A 240 20.22 21.55 21.61
CA LYS A 240 20.81 22.31 20.50
C LYS A 240 21.35 21.41 19.37
N ILE A 241 21.72 20.16 19.70
CA ILE A 241 22.21 19.18 18.72
C ILE A 241 21.15 18.88 17.65
N LEU A 242 19.87 18.89 18.04
CA LEU A 242 18.74 18.58 17.15
C LEU A 242 18.35 19.76 16.25
N ASP A 243 18.77 20.98 16.57
CA ASP A 243 18.31 22.20 15.87
C ASP A 243 18.68 22.17 14.38
N GLY A 244 17.70 22.40 13.51
CA GLY A 244 17.92 22.45 12.07
C GLY A 244 18.10 21.09 11.38
N LEU A 245 17.84 19.98 12.08
CA LEU A 245 17.55 18.70 11.43
C LEU A 245 16.14 18.75 10.84
N ASN A 246 15.94 18.21 9.64
CA ASN A 246 14.66 18.29 8.94
C ASN A 246 13.63 17.30 9.51
N ILE A 247 14.08 16.13 9.97
CA ILE A 247 13.21 15.03 10.39
C ILE A 247 13.23 14.91 11.92
N LEU A 248 14.41 14.71 12.51
CA LEU A 248 14.59 14.39 13.92
C LEU A 248 14.37 15.58 14.85
N CYS A 249 14.49 16.82 14.38
CA CYS A 249 14.28 18.02 15.21
C CYS A 249 12.87 18.07 15.80
N SER A 250 11.86 17.71 15.01
CA SER A 250 10.46 17.75 15.45
C SER A 250 10.02 16.48 16.19
N SER A 251 10.81 15.41 16.05
CA SER A 251 10.44 14.05 16.45
C SER A 251 11.17 13.56 17.70
N LEU A 252 12.37 14.09 17.98
CA LEU A 252 13.17 13.75 19.14
C LEU A 252 13.13 14.85 20.20
N VAL A 253 13.43 14.47 21.43
CA VAL A 253 13.72 15.38 22.54
C VAL A 253 14.90 14.83 23.32
N CYS A 254 15.77 15.70 23.85
CA CYS A 254 16.77 15.29 24.81
C CYS A 254 16.27 15.54 26.24
N LEU A 255 16.14 14.46 27.02
CA LEU A 255 15.80 14.47 28.43
C LEU A 255 16.88 13.70 29.20
N ASP A 256 17.46 14.32 30.23
CA ASP A 256 18.55 13.75 31.03
C ASP A 256 19.71 13.19 30.18
N ASN A 257 20.16 14.00 29.19
CA ASN A 257 21.20 13.64 28.21
C ASN A 257 20.92 12.35 27.42
N LYS A 258 19.65 11.99 27.28
CA LYS A 258 19.19 10.89 26.43
C LYS A 258 18.23 11.43 25.39
N PHE A 259 18.48 11.06 24.14
CA PHE A 259 17.55 11.29 23.04
C PHE A 259 16.41 10.27 23.12
N ILE A 260 15.19 10.79 23.12
CA ILE A 260 13.94 10.04 23.23
C ILE A 260 13.01 10.47 22.08
N ILE A 261 12.30 9.51 21.51
CA ILE A 261 11.28 9.77 20.50
C ILE A 261 10.05 10.37 21.18
N LYS A 262 9.67 11.57 20.75
CA LYS A 262 8.50 12.32 21.25
C LYS A 262 7.32 12.24 20.29
N LYS A 263 7.58 12.10 18.99
CA LYS A 263 6.57 11.99 17.93
C LYS A 263 7.01 10.96 16.89
N GLU A 264 6.05 10.52 16.10
CA GLU A 264 6.29 9.70 14.91
C GLU A 264 7.32 10.34 13.98
N ILE A 265 8.19 9.50 13.41
CA ILE A 265 9.31 9.92 12.55
C ILE A 265 8.90 9.69 11.09
N MET A 266 8.68 10.80 10.38
CA MET A 266 8.27 10.78 8.98
C MET A 266 9.49 11.06 8.08
N GLY A 267 10.12 10.00 7.56
CA GLY A 267 11.26 10.08 6.65
C GLY A 267 11.75 8.69 6.22
N SER A 268 12.51 8.59 5.14
CA SER A 268 13.10 7.31 4.71
C SER A 268 14.23 6.86 5.63
N TYR A 269 14.58 5.57 5.62
CA TYR A 269 15.72 5.05 6.40
C TYR A 269 17.02 5.79 6.12
N GLU A 270 17.31 6.08 4.86
CA GLU A 270 18.57 6.75 4.46
C GLU A 270 18.60 8.19 4.98
N GLU A 271 17.47 8.90 4.91
CA GLU A 271 17.38 10.27 5.44
C GLU A 271 17.51 10.29 6.96
N VAL A 272 16.83 9.37 7.65
CA VAL A 272 16.87 9.23 9.12
C VAL A 272 18.25 8.78 9.61
N GLU A 273 18.87 7.81 8.93
CA GLU A 273 20.25 7.37 9.20
C GLU A 273 21.23 8.53 9.00
N GLY A 274 21.07 9.29 7.92
CA GLY A 274 21.86 10.50 7.66
C GLY A 274 21.76 11.52 8.79
N GLU A 275 20.56 11.78 9.31
CA GLU A 275 20.37 12.69 10.44
C GLU A 275 20.91 12.13 11.76
N ILE A 276 20.86 10.82 12.01
CA ILE A 276 21.50 10.20 13.19
C ILE A 276 23.02 10.34 13.12
N VAL A 277 23.62 10.10 11.95
CA VAL A 277 25.06 10.33 11.75
C VAL A 277 25.39 11.79 12.01
N GLU A 278 24.56 12.72 11.54
CA GLU A 278 24.72 14.15 11.80
C GLU A 278 24.59 14.49 13.29
N VAL A 279 23.67 13.86 14.03
CA VAL A 279 23.57 14.00 15.50
C VAL A 279 24.89 13.58 16.16
N ILE A 280 25.47 12.44 15.78
CA ILE A 280 26.75 11.97 16.32
C ILE A 280 27.89 12.94 15.97
N ARG A 281 27.94 13.45 14.73
CA ARG A 281 28.93 14.46 14.33
C ARG A 281 28.83 15.72 15.17
N ARG A 282 27.62 16.23 15.40
CA ARG A 282 27.38 17.42 16.21
C ARG A 282 27.76 17.22 17.68
N ILE A 283 27.45 16.05 18.25
CA ILE A 283 27.93 15.64 19.58
C ILE A 283 29.46 15.70 19.63
N ASN A 284 30.12 15.07 18.67
CA ASN A 284 31.58 14.99 18.63
C ASN A 284 32.22 16.36 18.42
N ARG A 285 31.61 17.23 17.60
CA ARG A 285 32.10 18.60 17.38
C ARG A 285 32.01 19.45 18.64
N GLU A 286 30.84 19.49 19.28
CA GLU A 286 30.64 20.24 20.53
C GLU A 286 31.58 19.74 21.63
N LEU A 287 31.83 18.42 21.71
CA LEU A 287 32.83 17.88 22.64
C LEU A 287 34.27 18.19 22.22
N SER A 288 34.57 18.23 20.92
CA SER A 288 35.92 18.51 20.40
C SER A 288 36.33 19.96 20.65
N ASP A 289 35.37 20.88 20.59
CA ASP A 289 35.58 22.29 20.95
C ASP A 289 36.00 22.44 22.41
N LEU A 290 35.53 21.56 23.30
CA LEU A 290 35.80 21.59 24.73
C LEU A 290 37.03 20.75 25.15
N TRP A 291 37.23 19.59 24.53
CA TRP A 291 38.18 18.56 24.98
C TRP A 291 39.30 18.26 23.98
N GLY A 292 39.24 18.84 22.78
CA GLY A 292 40.17 18.62 21.69
C GLY A 292 39.86 17.39 20.85
N GLU A 293 39.83 17.59 19.53
CA GLU A 293 39.48 16.60 18.50
C GLU A 293 40.17 15.24 18.68
N LYS A 294 41.48 15.22 18.90
CA LYS A 294 42.24 13.96 19.09
C LYS A 294 41.74 13.14 20.27
N PHE A 295 41.38 13.80 21.37
CA PHE A 295 40.93 13.11 22.58
C PHE A 295 39.51 12.57 22.39
N VAL A 296 38.62 13.38 21.79
CA VAL A 296 37.24 12.97 21.48
C VAL A 296 37.22 11.81 20.49
N HIS A 297 38.05 11.87 19.44
CA HIS A 297 38.19 10.81 18.46
C HIS A 297 38.64 9.48 19.09
N GLN A 298 39.66 9.52 19.95
CA GLN A 298 40.09 8.33 20.70
C GLN A 298 38.98 7.76 21.57
N LYS A 299 38.23 8.63 22.26
CA LYS A 299 37.11 8.21 23.12
C LYS A 299 35.94 7.65 22.33
N TYR A 300 35.63 8.22 21.17
CA TYR A 300 34.62 7.68 20.26
C TYR A 300 34.99 6.27 19.80
N ILE A 301 36.24 6.06 19.35
CA ILE A 301 36.72 4.73 18.93
C ILE A 301 36.63 3.72 20.08
N GLN A 302 37.00 4.12 21.30
CA GLN A 302 36.91 3.25 22.47
C GLN A 302 35.45 2.90 22.82
N GLY A 303 34.54 3.89 22.76
CA GLY A 303 33.10 3.70 22.95
C GLY A 303 32.50 2.77 21.90
N TYR A 304 32.79 3.02 20.62
CA TYR A 304 32.35 2.18 19.50
C TYR A 304 32.80 0.72 19.66
N LYS A 305 34.09 0.49 19.96
CA LYS A 305 34.60 -0.86 20.21
C LYS A 305 33.88 -1.53 21.37
N LYS A 306 33.70 -0.82 22.49
CA LYS A 306 33.00 -1.35 23.67
C LYS A 306 31.55 -1.74 23.35
N PHE A 307 30.85 -0.92 22.58
CA PHE A 307 29.49 -1.22 22.13
C PHE A 307 29.45 -2.47 21.24
N ILE A 308 30.37 -2.58 20.25
CA ILE A 308 30.51 -3.80 19.46
C ILE A 308 30.70 -5.02 20.35
N GLU A 309 31.56 -4.93 21.37
CA GLU A 309 31.84 -6.06 22.28
C GLU A 309 30.63 -6.51 23.08
N GLU A 310 29.79 -5.57 23.51
CA GLU A 310 28.58 -5.83 24.29
C GLU A 310 27.48 -6.48 23.43
N TYR A 311 27.43 -6.16 22.14
CA TYR A 311 26.37 -6.58 21.22
C TYR A 311 26.83 -7.53 20.10
N LYS A 312 27.97 -8.22 20.25
CA LYS A 312 28.57 -9.15 19.25
C LYS A 312 27.63 -10.25 18.72
N ASN A 313 26.54 -10.56 19.42
CA ASN A 313 25.58 -11.61 19.05
C ASN A 313 24.29 -11.06 18.43
N ASP A 314 24.12 -9.74 18.36
CA ASP A 314 22.97 -9.09 17.74
C ASP A 314 23.30 -8.75 16.28
N LYS A 315 22.88 -9.61 15.36
CA LYS A 315 23.13 -9.45 13.91
C LYS A 315 22.61 -8.11 13.37
N LYS A 316 21.49 -7.59 13.90
CA LYS A 316 20.91 -6.32 13.46
C LYS A 316 21.76 -5.12 13.88
N ILE A 317 22.40 -5.21 15.05
CA ILE A 317 23.33 -4.17 15.52
C ILE A 317 24.63 -4.17 14.72
N ILE A 318 25.14 -5.33 14.32
CA ILE A 318 26.39 -5.42 13.54
C ILE A 318 26.24 -4.79 12.14
N GLU A 319 25.13 -5.08 11.44
CA GLU A 319 24.83 -4.47 10.13
C GLU A 319 24.66 -2.95 10.20
N LEU A 320 24.18 -2.44 11.33
CA LEU A 320 23.99 -1.01 11.61
C LEU A 320 25.32 -0.31 11.97
N LEU A 321 26.20 -0.97 12.72
CA LEU A 321 27.49 -0.40 13.15
C LEU A 321 28.52 -0.28 12.01
N ASP A 322 28.48 -1.19 11.02
CA ASP A 322 29.34 -1.09 9.84
C ASP A 322 29.14 0.24 9.07
N ARG A 323 27.95 0.84 9.17
CA ARG A 323 27.61 2.11 8.49
C ARG A 323 27.97 3.36 9.31
N ILE A 324 27.94 3.27 10.65
CA ILE A 324 28.27 4.34 11.61
C ILE A 324 29.73 4.20 12.11
N ASN A 325 30.55 3.45 11.37
CA ASN A 325 31.95 3.19 11.67
C ASN A 325 32.72 4.53 11.86
N PRO A 326 33.60 4.65 12.87
CA PRO A 326 34.51 5.78 13.05
C PRO A 326 35.23 6.27 11.79
N GLU A 327 35.47 5.41 10.80
CA GLU A 327 36.07 5.77 9.51
C GLU A 327 35.15 6.62 8.61
N ASN A 328 33.83 6.58 8.82
CA ASN A 328 32.81 7.30 8.03
C ASN A 328 32.31 8.59 8.70
N ILE A 329 32.82 8.91 9.90
CA ILE A 329 32.37 10.05 10.71
C ILE A 329 33.50 11.08 10.73
N GLU A 330 33.28 12.20 10.05
CA GLU A 330 34.13 13.38 10.18
C GLU A 330 33.92 14.02 11.56
N PHE A 331 35.03 14.42 12.21
CA PHE A 331 35.07 15.01 13.55
C PHE A 331 35.11 16.54 13.47
#